data_AF-A0A661ZP98-F1
#
_entry.id   AF-A0A661ZP98-F1
#
_cell.length_a   1.000
_cell.length_b   1.000
_cell.length_c   1.000
_cell.angle_alpha   90.00
_cell.angle_beta   90.00
_cell.angle_gamma   90.00
#
_symmetry.space_group_name_H-M   'P 1'
#
loop_
_entity.id
_entity.type
_entity.pdbx_description
1 polymer ?
#
loop_
_entity_poly.entity_id
_entity_poly.type
_entity_poly.pdbx_seq_one_letter_code
_entity_poly.pdbx_strand_id
1 'polypeptide(L)'
;RTLGDNKELDIGKFEHLVADFRVDDKQFKIASIKYGGDFTYDQYLPSTLLFVLLNDEEDNEALIESDYLQLGQFVKLDDQYYCIEDISHNGGLLTLVKEKDFSTKIGIQVGVLAPEFACITEKGDTLHSKNLKDKGIIVVNMCGCSGNNGVFKAYEDILSKYGDSFHVLGVDSNFGPRTTGTLINSENPFNEEFSLNYRQAYCSYFTYVINKEFRIEKKLTTMNWRDYL
;
A
#
# COMPACT_ATOMS: atom_id res chain seq x y z
N ARG A 1 30.37 14.79 25.59
CA ARG A 1 30.68 13.73 26.58
C ARG A 1 31.02 12.48 25.79
N THR A 2 32.28 12.09 25.80
CA THR A 2 32.79 10.84 25.22
C THR A 2 32.26 9.67 26.03
N LEU A 3 31.59 8.72 25.39
CA LEU A 3 31.30 7.42 25.99
C LEU A 3 32.41 6.47 25.57
N GLY A 4 33.13 5.98 26.57
CA GLY A 4 34.08 4.89 26.45
C GLY A 4 33.38 3.54 26.39
N ASP A 5 34.17 2.57 25.97
CA ASP A 5 33.93 1.13 25.92
C ASP A 5 32.85 0.66 24.95
N ASN A 6 33.33 0.03 23.86
CA ASN A 6 32.66 -0.81 22.86
C ASN A 6 31.34 -1.46 23.31
N LYS A 7 30.27 -0.66 23.37
CA LYS A 7 28.90 -1.15 23.24
C LYS A 7 28.45 -0.71 21.87
N GLU A 8 28.41 -1.66 20.93
CA GLU A 8 27.61 -1.48 19.72
C GLU A 8 26.21 -1.03 20.18
N LEU A 9 25.84 0.20 19.80
CA LEU A 9 24.45 0.60 19.86
C LEU A 9 23.76 -0.25 18.79
N ASP A 10 23.06 -1.30 19.21
CA ASP A 10 22.12 -2.01 18.35
C ASP A 10 20.93 -1.09 18.08
N ILE A 11 21.05 -0.28 17.04
CA ILE A 11 19.97 0.57 16.54
C ILE A 11 19.11 -0.29 15.60
N GLY A 12 18.06 -0.92 16.15
CA GLY A 12 16.99 -1.59 15.41
C GLY A 12 17.24 -3.06 15.10
N LYS A 13 16.61 -3.96 15.87
CA LYS A 13 16.53 -5.38 15.55
C LYS A 13 15.21 -5.64 14.81
N PHE A 14 15.27 -6.00 13.54
CA PHE A 14 14.12 -6.52 12.82
C PHE A 14 13.84 -7.94 13.31
N GLU A 15 12.79 -8.11 14.10
CA GLU A 15 12.30 -9.43 14.47
C GLU A 15 11.35 -9.91 13.39
N HIS A 16 11.78 -10.91 12.63
CA HIS A 16 10.95 -11.65 11.70
C HIS A 16 10.48 -12.92 12.41
N LEU A 17 9.17 -13.08 12.56
CA LEU A 17 8.60 -14.37 12.95
C LEU A 17 8.09 -15.02 11.68
N VAL A 18 8.69 -16.15 11.30
CA VAL A 18 8.16 -17.02 10.26
C VAL A 18 7.53 -18.22 10.95
N ALA A 19 6.29 -18.54 10.59
CA ALA A 19 5.58 -19.70 11.11
C ALA A 19 4.91 -20.45 9.96
N ASP A 20 4.92 -21.78 10.06
CA ASP A 20 4.10 -22.64 9.23
C ASP A 20 2.71 -22.77 9.87
N PHE A 21 1.67 -22.70 9.05
CA PHE A 21 0.31 -23.01 9.46
C PHE A 21 -0.40 -23.84 8.39
N ARG A 22 -1.50 -24.47 8.78
CA ARG A 22 -2.31 -25.29 7.85
C ARG A 22 -3.73 -24.78 7.83
N VAL A 23 -4.29 -24.71 6.63
CA VAL A 23 -5.72 -24.55 6.42
C VAL A 23 -6.15 -25.76 5.61
N ASP A 24 -7.07 -26.53 6.16
CA ASP A 24 -7.47 -27.85 5.65
C ASP A 24 -6.25 -28.79 5.53
N ASP A 25 -5.96 -29.32 4.34
CA ASP A 25 -4.83 -30.22 4.07
C ASP A 25 -3.55 -29.51 3.59
N LYS A 26 -3.65 -28.21 3.27
CA LYS A 26 -2.57 -27.40 2.70
C LYS A 26 -1.72 -26.72 3.77
N GLN A 27 -0.43 -26.57 3.47
CA GLN A 27 0.53 -25.88 4.32
C GLN A 27 0.87 -24.52 3.72
N PHE A 28 1.00 -23.53 4.59
CA PHE A 28 1.29 -22.15 4.25
C PHE A 28 2.33 -21.61 5.22
N LYS A 29 3.11 -20.62 4.78
CA LYS A 29 4.03 -19.88 5.63
C LYS A 29 3.50 -18.48 5.83
N ILE A 30 3.53 -18.00 7.06
CA ILE A 30 3.27 -16.61 7.39
C ILE A 30 4.52 -15.98 7.97
N ALA A 31 4.85 -14.78 7.52
CA ALA A 31 5.90 -13.96 8.11
C ALA A 31 5.27 -12.69 8.68
N SER A 32 5.68 -12.32 9.88
CA SER A 32 5.38 -11.00 10.44
C SER A 32 6.65 -10.17 10.51
N ILE A 33 6.52 -8.89 10.17
CA ILE A 33 7.58 -7.89 10.30
C ILE A 33 7.02 -6.74 11.12
N LYS A 34 7.71 -6.40 12.22
CA LYS A 34 7.50 -5.11 12.88
C LYS A 34 8.27 -4.03 12.12
N TYR A 35 7.55 -3.15 11.44
CA TYR A 35 8.15 -1.98 10.80
C TYR A 35 8.24 -0.83 11.82
N GLY A 36 9.45 -0.36 12.10
CA GLY A 36 9.71 0.78 12.98
C GLY A 36 10.54 0.43 14.22
N GLY A 37 11.65 1.14 14.39
CA GLY A 37 12.32 1.24 15.69
C GLY A 37 11.47 2.09 16.63
N ASP A 38 11.38 1.69 17.91
CA ASP A 38 10.53 2.32 18.94
C ASP A 38 10.87 3.81 19.29
N PHE A 39 11.58 4.53 18.41
CA PHE A 39 12.04 5.92 18.62
C PHE A 39 11.74 6.90 17.47
N THR A 40 11.06 6.51 16.39
CA THR A 40 10.63 7.46 15.35
C THR A 40 9.18 7.88 15.56
N TYR A 41 8.92 9.19 15.53
CA TYR A 41 7.62 9.84 15.73
C TYR A 41 6.53 9.47 14.70
N ASP A 42 6.82 8.59 13.74
CA ASP A 42 5.90 8.19 12.68
C ASP A 42 5.10 6.94 13.06
N GLN A 43 4.03 7.14 13.83
CA GLN A 43 3.08 6.11 14.29
C GLN A 43 2.01 5.73 13.24
N TYR A 44 2.36 5.65 11.96
CA TYR A 44 1.35 5.52 10.89
C TYR A 44 1.38 4.23 10.07
N LEU A 45 2.32 3.33 10.33
CA LEU A 45 2.21 1.96 9.85
C LEU A 45 1.84 1.07 11.05
N PRO A 46 0.76 0.28 10.99
CA PRO A 46 0.44 -0.66 12.06
C PRO A 46 1.67 -1.53 12.29
N SER A 47 2.02 -1.71 13.56
CA SER A 47 3.25 -2.29 14.07
C SER A 47 3.46 -3.77 13.72
N THR A 48 2.66 -4.34 12.82
CA THR A 48 2.79 -5.71 12.32
C THR A 48 2.26 -5.76 10.88
N LEU A 49 3.19 -5.90 9.93
CA LEU A 49 2.88 -6.26 8.55
C LEU A 49 2.99 -7.78 8.43
N LEU A 50 1.99 -8.40 7.81
CA LEU A 50 1.92 -9.83 7.58
C LEU A 50 2.09 -10.15 6.10
N PHE A 51 2.71 -11.30 5.85
CA PHE A 51 2.90 -11.84 4.53
C PHE A 51 2.58 -13.31 4.56
N VAL A 52 1.89 -13.80 3.54
CA VAL A 52 1.63 -15.22 3.41
C VAL A 52 2.30 -15.74 2.15
N LEU A 53 3.27 -16.63 2.35
CA LEU A 53 3.93 -17.41 1.31
C LEU A 53 3.14 -18.71 1.12
N LEU A 54 2.71 -18.97 -0.11
CA LEU A 54 1.96 -20.18 -0.47
C LEU A 54 2.95 -21.25 -0.98
N ASN A 55 2.80 -22.49 -0.48
CA ASN A 55 3.46 -23.75 -0.86
C ASN A 55 4.86 -23.69 -1.50
N ASP A 56 5.82 -24.33 -0.82
CA ASP A 56 7.27 -24.47 -1.05
C ASP A 56 7.76 -24.99 -2.44
N GLU A 57 6.95 -24.99 -3.51
CA GLU A 57 7.37 -25.51 -4.82
C GLU A 57 7.84 -24.45 -5.82
N GLU A 58 7.54 -23.17 -5.59
CA GLU A 58 8.18 -22.07 -6.29
C GLU A 58 8.73 -21.12 -5.24
N ASP A 59 10.06 -21.02 -5.16
CA ASP A 59 10.80 -19.89 -4.60
C ASP A 59 10.27 -18.63 -5.33
N ASN A 60 9.12 -18.14 -4.90
CA ASN A 60 8.49 -17.00 -5.50
C ASN A 60 9.36 -15.79 -5.16
N GLU A 61 9.78 -15.16 -6.24
CA GLU A 61 10.45 -13.87 -6.37
C GLU A 61 10.21 -12.96 -5.15
N ALA A 62 11.31 -12.37 -4.65
CA ALA A 62 11.34 -11.51 -3.47
C ALA A 62 10.02 -10.73 -3.26
N LEU A 63 9.32 -11.03 -2.16
CA LEU A 63 8.10 -10.34 -1.75
C LEU A 63 8.28 -8.83 -1.89
N ILE A 64 7.35 -8.17 -2.59
CA ILE A 64 7.36 -6.72 -2.79
C ILE A 64 6.38 -6.06 -1.82
N GLU A 65 6.56 -4.76 -1.53
CA GLU A 65 5.74 -4.03 -0.54
C GLU A 65 4.23 -4.08 -0.81
N SER A 66 3.82 -4.36 -2.05
CA SER A 66 2.42 -4.57 -2.39
C SER A 66 1.79 -5.81 -1.79
N ASP A 67 2.60 -6.83 -1.47
CA ASP A 67 2.15 -8.10 -0.90
C ASP A 67 1.88 -8.02 0.61
N TYR A 68 2.20 -6.87 1.22
CA TYR A 68 2.10 -6.65 2.65
C TYR A 68 0.62 -6.51 3.04
N LEU A 69 0.18 -7.32 3.99
CA LEU A 69 -1.18 -7.33 4.53
C LEU A 69 -1.20 -6.83 5.98
N GLN A 70 -2.32 -6.24 6.37
CA GLN A 70 -2.60 -5.76 7.72
C GLN A 70 -3.81 -6.48 8.31
N LEU A 71 -4.03 -6.31 9.62
CA LEU A 71 -5.30 -6.70 10.25
C LEU A 71 -6.48 -6.07 9.51
N GLY A 72 -7.56 -6.84 9.33
CA GLY A 72 -8.74 -6.47 8.55
C GLY A 72 -8.58 -6.60 7.03
N GLN A 73 -7.38 -6.95 6.52
CA GLN A 73 -7.16 -7.24 5.11
C GLN A 73 -7.28 -8.75 4.82
N PHE A 74 -7.37 -9.10 3.54
CA PHE A 74 -7.72 -10.44 3.13
C PHE A 74 -6.51 -11.13 2.51
N VAL A 75 -6.30 -12.40 2.87
CA VAL A 75 -5.36 -13.28 2.19
C VAL A 75 -6.14 -14.27 1.35
N LYS A 76 -5.65 -14.53 0.13
CA LYS A 76 -6.13 -15.65 -0.69
C LYS A 76 -5.33 -16.89 -0.31
N LEU A 77 -6.00 -17.88 0.28
CA LEU A 77 -5.44 -19.19 0.56
C LEU A 77 -6.16 -20.18 -0.33
N ASP A 78 -5.43 -20.72 -1.31
CA ASP A 78 -6.02 -21.54 -2.37
C ASP A 78 -7.13 -20.79 -3.14
N ASP A 79 -8.32 -21.38 -3.28
CA ASP A 79 -9.44 -20.74 -3.97
C ASP A 79 -10.33 -19.89 -3.06
N GLN A 80 -9.92 -19.63 -1.82
CA GLN A 80 -10.75 -18.98 -0.81
C GLN A 80 -10.06 -17.75 -0.23
N TYR A 81 -10.85 -16.74 0.11
CA TYR A 81 -10.35 -15.53 0.78
C TYR A 81 -10.63 -15.62 2.29
N TYR A 82 -9.70 -15.12 3.08
CA TYR A 82 -9.81 -15.05 4.53
C TYR A 82 -9.41 -13.66 5.01
N CYS A 83 -10.25 -13.01 5.82
CA CYS A 83 -9.88 -11.82 6.57
C CYS A 83 -8.90 -12.20 7.68
N ILE A 84 -7.82 -11.44 7.82
CA ILE A 84 -6.92 -11.50 8.96
C ILE A 84 -7.55 -10.70 10.10
N GLU A 85 -8.29 -11.37 10.97
CA GLU A 85 -9.09 -10.69 11.99
C GLU A 85 -8.25 -10.28 13.20
N ASP A 86 -7.38 -11.18 13.67
CA ASP A 86 -6.61 -10.96 14.90
C ASP A 86 -5.31 -11.77 14.91
N ILE A 87 -4.34 -11.29 15.69
CA ILE A 87 -3.13 -12.00 16.05
C ILE A 87 -2.99 -11.90 17.56
N SER A 88 -2.87 -13.03 18.26
CA SER A 88 -2.70 -12.99 19.71
C SER A 88 -1.47 -12.17 20.10
N HIS A 89 -1.51 -11.57 21.28
CA HIS A 89 -0.44 -10.68 21.76
C HIS A 89 0.98 -11.30 21.70
N ASN A 90 1.09 -12.61 21.84
CA ASN A 90 2.35 -13.36 21.77
C ASN A 90 2.68 -13.93 20.37
N GLY A 91 1.90 -13.59 19.34
CA GLY A 91 2.05 -14.09 17.96
C GLY A 91 1.73 -15.58 17.77
N GLY A 92 1.28 -16.28 18.81
CA GLY A 92 1.06 -17.73 18.79
C GLY A 92 -0.25 -18.18 18.13
N LEU A 93 -1.20 -17.26 17.92
CA LEU A 93 -2.49 -17.53 17.29
C LEU A 93 -2.78 -16.48 16.21
N LEU A 94 -3.18 -16.95 15.04
CA LEU A 94 -3.69 -16.15 13.94
C LEU A 94 -5.17 -16.50 13.73
N THR A 95 -6.05 -15.52 13.78
CA THR A 95 -7.48 -15.70 13.53
C THR A 95 -7.81 -15.31 12.09
N LEU A 96 -8.26 -16.30 11.31
CA LEU A 96 -8.67 -16.12 9.92
C LEU A 96 -10.18 -16.34 9.78
N VAL A 97 -10.89 -15.37 9.23
CA VAL A 97 -12.34 -15.44 8.98
C VAL A 97 -12.60 -15.59 7.49
N LYS A 98 -13.20 -16.71 7.08
CA LYS A 98 -13.49 -16.99 5.67
C LYS A 98 -14.45 -15.95 5.08
N GLU A 99 -14.07 -15.34 3.96
CA GLU A 99 -14.82 -14.32 3.24
C GLU A 99 -15.37 -14.89 1.92
N LYS A 100 -16.69 -14.78 1.72
CA LYS A 100 -17.37 -15.33 0.53
C LYS A 100 -17.52 -14.29 -0.57
N ASP A 101 -17.66 -13.02 -0.21
CA ASP A 101 -18.02 -11.94 -1.13
C ASP A 101 -16.87 -10.92 -1.25
N PHE A 102 -15.62 -11.42 -1.32
CA PHE A 102 -14.40 -10.60 -1.38
C PHE A 102 -14.48 -9.52 -2.46
N SER A 103 -14.98 -9.85 -3.65
CA SER A 103 -15.12 -8.92 -4.77
C SER A 103 -16.11 -7.77 -4.54
N THR A 104 -16.92 -7.83 -3.48
CA THR A 104 -17.87 -6.76 -3.11
C THR A 104 -17.34 -5.84 -2.02
N LYS A 105 -16.20 -6.19 -1.40
CA LYS A 105 -15.57 -5.37 -0.36
C LYS A 105 -15.07 -4.06 -0.94
N ILE A 106 -14.96 -3.05 -0.08
CA ILE A 106 -14.42 -1.74 -0.41
C ILE A 106 -13.07 -1.61 0.27
N GLY A 107 -12.04 -1.21 -0.47
CA GLY A 107 -10.70 -1.03 0.03
C GLY A 107 -9.67 -0.92 -1.09
N ILE A 108 -8.40 -0.94 -0.71
CA ILE A 108 -7.27 -0.75 -1.63
C ILE A 108 -6.52 -2.05 -1.99
N GLN A 109 -7.12 -3.20 -1.67
CA GLN A 109 -6.53 -4.51 -2.00
C GLN A 109 -6.91 -4.93 -3.42
N VAL A 110 -5.99 -5.59 -4.13
CA VAL A 110 -6.26 -6.10 -5.48
C VAL A 110 -7.50 -7.01 -5.47
N GLY A 111 -8.41 -6.75 -6.39
CA GLY A 111 -9.64 -7.51 -6.59
C GLY A 111 -10.88 -6.96 -5.87
N VAL A 112 -10.76 -6.00 -4.94
CA VAL A 112 -11.92 -5.36 -4.28
C VAL A 112 -12.35 -4.06 -4.97
N LEU A 113 -13.53 -3.54 -4.63
CA LEU A 113 -13.99 -2.22 -5.09
C LEU A 113 -13.14 -1.12 -4.43
N ALA A 114 -12.71 -0.15 -5.22
CA ALA A 114 -11.97 1.00 -4.73
C ALA A 114 -12.90 1.92 -3.90
N PRO A 115 -12.41 2.61 -2.84
CA PRO A 115 -13.20 3.59 -2.11
C PRO A 115 -13.62 4.76 -2.99
N GLU A 116 -14.91 5.11 -2.99
CA GLU A 116 -15.33 6.33 -3.68
C GLU A 116 -14.66 7.55 -3.05
N PHE A 117 -14.36 8.55 -3.87
CA PHE A 117 -13.75 9.79 -3.39
C PHE A 117 -14.31 11.04 -4.06
N ALA A 118 -14.20 12.13 -3.31
CA ALA A 118 -14.21 13.50 -3.80
C ALA A 118 -12.89 14.18 -3.36
N CYS A 119 -12.26 14.95 -4.24
CA CYS A 119 -11.04 15.67 -3.93
C CYS A 119 -10.94 16.97 -4.71
N ILE A 120 -10.15 17.91 -4.21
CA ILE A 120 -9.79 19.14 -4.89
C ILE A 120 -8.33 19.06 -5.34
N THR A 121 -8.09 19.41 -6.60
CA THR A 121 -6.75 19.47 -7.17
C THR A 121 -6.03 20.76 -6.78
N GLU A 122 -4.71 20.81 -6.93
CA GLU A 122 -3.92 22.03 -6.76
C GLU A 122 -4.34 23.17 -7.71
N LYS A 123 -5.04 22.86 -8.80
CA LYS A 123 -5.59 23.85 -9.73
C LYS A 123 -6.96 24.38 -9.31
N GLY A 124 -7.54 23.83 -8.24
CA GLY A 124 -8.87 24.19 -7.73
C GLY A 124 -10.02 23.37 -8.31
N ASP A 125 -9.77 22.45 -9.24
CA ASP A 125 -10.80 21.59 -9.80
C ASP A 125 -11.25 20.55 -8.76
N THR A 126 -12.57 20.38 -8.61
CA THR A 126 -13.15 19.30 -7.80
C THR A 126 -13.40 18.06 -8.65
N LEU A 127 -12.86 16.92 -8.22
CA LEU A 127 -13.04 15.63 -8.86
C LEU A 127 -13.95 14.77 -8.01
N HIS A 128 -14.85 14.05 -8.66
CA HIS A 128 -15.65 12.99 -8.04
C HIS A 128 -15.41 11.71 -8.83
N SER A 129 -14.94 10.67 -8.15
CA SER A 129 -14.72 9.34 -8.72
C SER A 129 -15.90 8.82 -9.57
N LYS A 130 -17.14 9.08 -9.15
CA LYS A 130 -18.38 8.73 -9.88
C LYS A 130 -18.44 9.29 -11.30
N ASN A 131 -17.74 10.40 -11.56
CA ASN A 131 -17.72 11.08 -12.85
C ASN A 131 -16.51 10.68 -13.71
N LEU A 132 -15.56 9.89 -13.17
CA LEU A 132 -14.32 9.48 -13.84
C LEU A 132 -14.43 8.06 -14.41
N LYS A 133 -15.54 7.74 -15.07
CA LYS A 133 -15.84 6.37 -15.55
C LYS A 133 -15.49 6.12 -17.02
N ASP A 134 -15.10 7.14 -17.76
CA ASP A 134 -14.72 7.06 -19.17
C ASP A 134 -13.42 6.27 -19.38
N LYS A 135 -12.50 6.33 -18.40
CA LYS A 135 -11.24 5.59 -18.36
C LYS A 135 -10.91 5.13 -16.94
N GLY A 136 -9.93 4.23 -16.81
CA GLY A 136 -9.44 3.82 -15.50
C GLY A 136 -8.74 4.98 -14.77
N ILE A 137 -8.39 4.77 -13.50
CA ILE A 137 -7.69 5.76 -12.67
C ILE A 137 -6.37 5.14 -12.19
N ILE A 138 -5.28 5.90 -12.25
CA ILE A 138 -4.02 5.53 -11.60
C ILE A 138 -3.76 6.55 -10.50
N VAL A 139 -3.77 6.11 -9.25
CA VAL A 139 -3.39 6.94 -8.10
C VAL A 139 -1.92 6.69 -7.80
N VAL A 140 -1.09 7.71 -7.93
CA VAL A 140 0.36 7.64 -7.71
C VAL A 140 0.69 8.43 -6.45
N ASN A 141 0.98 7.73 -5.36
CA ASN A 141 1.53 8.39 -4.18
C ASN A 141 3.00 8.72 -4.43
N MET A 142 3.28 10.02 -4.34
CA MET A 142 4.61 10.59 -4.34
C MET A 142 4.92 10.98 -2.89
N CYS A 143 6.15 10.74 -2.46
CA CYS A 143 6.66 11.25 -1.21
C CYS A 143 8.10 11.68 -1.42
N GLY A 144 8.34 12.99 -1.35
CA GLY A 144 9.69 13.56 -1.46
C GLY A 144 10.54 13.47 -0.17
N CYS A 145 10.01 12.89 0.91
CA CYS A 145 10.77 12.69 2.14
C CYS A 145 12.05 11.91 1.81
N SER A 146 13.19 12.35 2.34
CA SER A 146 14.56 11.86 2.03
C SER A 146 15.23 12.41 0.76
N GLY A 147 14.64 13.37 0.04
CA GLY A 147 15.25 13.94 -1.17
C GLY A 147 15.26 12.99 -2.37
N ASN A 148 14.47 11.90 -2.30
CA ASN A 148 14.31 10.95 -3.39
C ASN A 148 13.40 11.53 -4.48
N ASN A 149 14.01 12.05 -5.55
CA ASN A 149 13.25 12.56 -6.71
C ASN A 149 12.73 11.45 -7.66
N GLY A 150 13.07 10.19 -7.40
CA GLY A 150 12.71 9.06 -8.26
C GLY A 150 11.20 8.87 -8.40
N VAL A 151 10.44 9.16 -7.34
CA VAL A 151 8.98 8.98 -7.31
C VAL A 151 8.23 10.05 -8.11
N PHE A 152 8.73 11.30 -8.11
CA PHE A 152 8.20 12.35 -8.97
C PHE A 152 8.45 12.04 -10.44
N LYS A 153 9.66 11.56 -10.76
CA LYS A 153 9.97 11.11 -12.12
C LYS A 153 9.10 9.92 -12.54
N ALA A 154 8.86 8.97 -11.63
CA ALA A 154 7.96 7.85 -11.90
C ALA A 154 6.54 8.33 -12.22
N TYR A 155 6.00 9.28 -11.45
CA TYR A 155 4.72 9.91 -11.76
C TYR A 155 4.70 10.59 -13.13
N GLU A 156 5.73 11.39 -13.46
CA GLU A 156 5.82 12.05 -14.77
C GLU A 156 5.87 11.05 -15.93
N ASP A 157 6.65 9.97 -15.78
CA ASP A 157 6.74 8.91 -16.79
C ASP A 157 5.40 8.16 -16.94
N ILE A 158 4.71 7.85 -15.83
CA ILE A 158 3.37 7.23 -15.83
C ILE A 158 2.35 8.15 -16.51
N LEU A 159 2.34 9.43 -16.15
CA LEU A 159 1.45 10.43 -16.74
C LEU A 159 1.67 10.55 -18.26
N SER A 160 2.93 10.60 -18.69
CA SER A 160 3.29 10.67 -20.11
C SER A 160 2.87 9.43 -20.88
N LYS A 161 3.05 8.24 -20.31
CA LYS A 161 2.75 6.96 -20.99
C LYS A 161 1.26 6.59 -20.96
N TYR A 162 0.55 6.91 -19.89
CA TYR A 162 -0.80 6.42 -19.61
C TYR A 162 -1.87 7.52 -19.50
N GLY A 163 -1.50 8.80 -19.54
CA GLY A 163 -2.44 9.92 -19.36
C GLY A 163 -3.59 9.95 -20.37
N ASP A 164 -3.39 9.40 -21.57
CA ASP A 164 -4.43 9.29 -22.59
C ASP A 164 -5.46 8.19 -22.27
N SER A 165 -5.02 7.08 -21.67
CA SER A 165 -5.84 5.90 -21.39
C SER A 165 -6.29 5.75 -19.94
N PHE A 166 -5.74 6.55 -19.02
CA PHE A 166 -6.08 6.60 -17.60
C PHE A 166 -6.17 8.04 -17.07
N HIS A 167 -6.97 8.26 -16.04
CA HIS A 167 -6.91 9.44 -15.18
C HIS A 167 -5.75 9.24 -14.20
N VAL A 168 -4.62 9.91 -14.45
CA VAL A 168 -3.44 9.79 -13.58
C VAL A 168 -3.48 10.89 -12.52
N LEU A 169 -3.57 10.50 -11.25
CA LEU A 169 -3.70 11.37 -10.09
C LEU A 169 -2.41 11.28 -9.26
N GLY A 170 -1.67 12.39 -9.17
CA GLY A 170 -0.48 12.48 -8.32
C GLY A 170 -0.85 12.98 -6.93
N VAL A 171 -0.37 12.32 -5.88
CA VAL A 171 -0.72 12.64 -4.49
C VAL A 171 0.54 12.88 -3.68
N ASP A 172 0.68 14.08 -3.10
CA ASP A 172 1.72 14.43 -2.12
C ASP A 172 1.26 15.66 -1.30
N SER A 173 1.96 16.01 -0.23
CA SER A 173 1.77 17.29 0.46
C SER A 173 2.62 18.41 -0.15
N ASN A 174 3.69 18.06 -0.84
CA ASN A 174 4.63 19.02 -1.42
C ASN A 174 5.06 18.58 -2.82
N PHE A 175 4.54 19.27 -3.83
CA PHE A 175 4.91 19.04 -5.22
C PHE A 175 6.15 19.85 -5.59
N GLY A 176 7.10 19.23 -6.29
CA GLY A 176 8.20 19.97 -6.90
C GLY A 176 7.66 21.02 -7.88
N PRO A 177 8.34 22.18 -8.05
CA PRO A 177 7.85 23.34 -8.81
C PRO A 177 7.59 23.10 -10.31
N ARG A 178 7.90 21.90 -10.83
CA ARG A 178 7.71 21.51 -12.23
C ARG A 178 6.76 20.32 -12.41
N THR A 179 6.24 19.77 -11.32
CA THR A 179 5.30 18.64 -11.39
C THR A 179 4.01 19.12 -12.04
N THR A 180 3.54 18.42 -13.08
CA THR A 180 2.33 18.79 -13.83
C THR A 180 1.26 17.72 -13.74
N GLY A 181 0.11 17.90 -14.40
CA GLY A 181 -1.00 16.95 -14.39
C GLY A 181 -2.05 17.26 -13.31
N THR A 182 -2.69 16.19 -12.81
CA THR A 182 -3.75 16.25 -11.81
C THR A 182 -3.17 15.94 -10.44
N LEU A 183 -2.83 16.98 -9.70
CA LEU A 183 -2.15 16.90 -8.42
C LEU A 183 -3.13 17.13 -7.27
N ILE A 184 -3.09 16.27 -6.25
CA ILE A 184 -3.98 16.28 -5.09
C ILE A 184 -3.13 16.47 -3.83
N ASN A 185 -3.23 17.65 -3.22
CA ASN A 185 -2.52 17.92 -1.98
C ASN A 185 -3.13 17.14 -0.81
N SER A 186 -2.35 16.24 -0.22
CA SER A 186 -2.81 15.38 0.88
C SER A 186 -2.99 16.09 2.21
N GLU A 187 -2.42 17.28 2.39
CA GLU A 187 -2.60 18.11 3.59
C GLU A 187 -3.80 19.06 3.47
N ASN A 188 -4.46 19.12 2.31
CA ASN A 188 -5.70 19.89 2.17
C ASN A 188 -6.85 19.18 2.90
N PRO A 189 -7.56 19.83 3.84
CA PRO A 189 -8.67 19.22 4.59
C PRO A 189 -9.78 18.66 3.70
N PHE A 190 -10.02 19.23 2.52
CA PHE A 190 -11.01 18.70 1.57
C PHE A 190 -10.62 17.31 1.04
N ASN A 191 -9.33 16.99 1.05
CA ASN A 191 -8.76 15.73 0.56
C ASN A 191 -8.48 14.72 1.67
N GLU A 192 -8.95 14.96 2.90
CA GLU A 192 -8.66 14.11 4.06
C GLU A 192 -9.11 12.66 3.83
N GLU A 193 -10.37 12.46 3.42
CA GLU A 193 -10.91 11.11 3.15
C GLU A 193 -10.17 10.41 2.00
N PHE A 194 -9.86 11.13 0.93
CA PHE A 194 -9.06 10.61 -0.18
C PHE A 194 -7.68 10.15 0.30
N SER A 195 -7.02 10.97 1.14
CA SER A 195 -5.68 10.70 1.65
C SER A 195 -5.67 9.55 2.64
N LEU A 196 -6.66 9.47 3.54
CA LEU A 196 -6.84 8.36 4.47
C LEU A 196 -6.97 7.03 3.71
N ASN A 197 -7.77 7.01 2.65
CA ASN A 197 -8.03 5.79 1.89
C ASN A 197 -6.86 5.38 0.98
N TYR A 198 -6.31 6.32 0.20
CA TYR A 198 -5.37 6.00 -0.87
C TYR A 198 -3.91 6.30 -0.55
N ARG A 199 -3.61 7.15 0.44
CA ARG A 199 -2.23 7.41 0.88
C ARG A 199 -1.88 6.57 2.10
N GLN A 200 -2.83 6.39 3.02
CA GLN A 200 -2.77 5.63 4.29
C GLN A 200 -1.73 6.10 5.33
N ALA A 201 -0.68 6.81 4.92
CA ALA A 201 0.36 7.35 5.80
C ALA A 201 0.82 8.74 5.32
N TYR A 202 1.51 9.48 6.18
CA TYR A 202 2.08 10.78 5.80
C TYR A 202 3.02 10.66 4.59
N CYS A 203 3.88 9.64 4.59
CA CYS A 203 4.75 9.28 3.49
C CYS A 203 4.34 7.91 2.94
N SER A 204 3.98 7.87 1.65
CA SER A 204 3.52 6.65 0.98
C SER A 204 4.12 6.58 -0.42
N TYR A 205 4.48 5.36 -0.81
CA TYR A 205 5.13 5.05 -2.08
C TYR A 205 4.32 4.03 -2.87
N PHE A 206 3.02 3.92 -2.64
CA PHE A 206 2.15 2.99 -3.37
C PHE A 206 1.49 3.66 -4.58
N THR A 207 1.40 2.90 -5.65
CA THR A 207 0.58 3.20 -6.83
C THR A 207 -0.56 2.20 -6.92
N TYR A 208 -1.77 2.71 -7.18
CA TYR A 208 -2.99 1.92 -7.36
C TYR A 208 -3.52 2.10 -8.78
N VAL A 209 -3.88 1.00 -9.42
CA VAL A 209 -4.60 1.00 -10.71
C VAL A 209 -6.03 0.57 -10.45
N ILE A 210 -6.96 1.42 -10.85
CA ILE A 210 -8.40 1.25 -10.69
C ILE A 210 -9.01 1.19 -12.09
N ASN A 211 -9.79 0.16 -12.39
CA ASN A 211 -10.45 0.04 -13.69
C ASN A 211 -11.78 0.82 -13.77
N LYS A 212 -12.46 0.71 -14.91
CA LYS A 212 -13.71 1.44 -15.18
C LYS A 212 -14.88 0.96 -14.32
N GLU A 213 -14.83 -0.29 -13.87
CA GLU A 213 -15.75 -0.89 -12.90
C GLU A 213 -15.42 -0.48 -11.45
N PHE A 214 -14.44 0.40 -11.28
CA PHE A 214 -13.99 0.93 -10.00
C PHE A 214 -13.43 -0.15 -9.07
N ARG A 215 -12.73 -1.13 -9.64
CA ARG A 215 -12.04 -2.22 -8.94
C ARG A 215 -10.53 -1.98 -8.94
N ILE A 216 -9.86 -2.30 -7.83
CA ILE A 216 -8.40 -2.29 -7.74
C ILE A 216 -7.84 -3.45 -8.57
N GLU A 217 -7.17 -3.16 -9.67
CA GLU A 217 -6.50 -4.16 -10.50
C GLU A 217 -5.06 -4.40 -10.05
N LYS A 218 -4.38 -3.34 -9.61
CA LYS A 218 -3.00 -3.41 -9.15
C LYS A 218 -2.76 -2.50 -7.95
N LYS A 219 -1.94 -2.99 -7.03
CA LYS A 219 -1.26 -2.24 -5.96
C LYS A 219 0.22 -2.58 -6.12
N LEU A 220 1.09 -1.58 -6.21
CA LEU A 220 2.52 -1.76 -6.43
C LEU A 220 3.30 -0.60 -5.81
N THR A 221 4.59 -0.78 -5.54
CA THR A 221 5.45 0.35 -5.18
C THR A 221 5.64 1.25 -6.40
N THR A 222 5.49 2.55 -6.22
CA THR A 222 5.63 3.57 -7.28
C THR A 222 6.95 3.43 -8.03
N MET A 223 8.01 2.93 -7.39
CA MET A 223 9.30 2.72 -8.05
C MET A 223 9.33 1.52 -9.00
N ASN A 224 8.52 0.48 -8.75
CA ASN A 224 8.47 -0.74 -9.56
C ASN A 224 7.48 -0.65 -10.73
N TRP A 225 6.92 0.53 -10.98
CA TRP A 225 5.86 0.71 -11.98
C TRP A 225 6.23 0.20 -13.39
N ARG A 226 7.51 0.24 -13.78
CA ARG A 226 7.94 -0.18 -15.13
C ARG A 226 7.75 -1.66 -15.38
N ASP A 227 7.84 -2.47 -14.34
CA ASP A 227 7.76 -3.92 -14.45
C ASP A 227 6.31 -4.40 -14.42
N TYR A 228 5.40 -3.58 -13.88
CA TYR A 228 4.04 -3.98 -13.55
C TYR A 228 2.93 -3.11 -14.15
N LEU A 229 3.21 -1.95 -14.75
CA LEU A 229 2.23 -1.13 -15.50
C LEU A 229 2.49 -1.18 -17.00
#